data_AF-A0A9X7J3J5-F1
#
_entry.id   AF-A0A9X7J3J5-F1
#
_cell.length_a   1.000
_cell.length_b   1.000
_cell.length_c   1.000
_cell.angle_alpha   90.00
_cell.angle_beta   90.00
_cell.angle_gamma   90.00
#
_symmetry.space_group_name_H-M   'P 1'
#
loop_
_entity.id
_entity.type
_entity.pdbx_description
1 polymer ?
#
loop_
_entity_poly.entity_id
_entity_poly.type
_entity_poly.pdbx_seq_one_letter_code
_entity_poly.pdbx_strand_id
1 'polypeptide(L)'
;MGITVREALKLGGLQRATLLAGEAGLDNVIKYVDILEIPDPRGWLRPNEFIITTGYALKNDLEAQLNLLRELARAGGAGLAMKFGRFISAVPEEMCRLAGELKLPLLSVPDDVPYVEITNPLMAAIVNEQARQLEYSDKVHRKLTQVALEASNLQAVATALAALVEREVVICNEEFKPSMP
;
A
#
# COMPACT_ATOMS: atom_id res chain seq x y z
N MET A 1 -7.51 2.24 -0.73
CA MET A 1 -6.44 2.83 -1.55
C MET A 1 -5.22 3.09 -0.72
N GLY A 2 -4.06 2.94 -1.34
CA GLY A 2 -2.71 3.08 -0.80
C GLY A 2 -1.71 2.83 -1.94
N ILE A 3 -0.42 2.89 -1.64
CA ILE A 3 0.65 2.56 -2.59
C ILE A 3 1.21 1.18 -2.26
N THR A 4 1.76 0.47 -3.22
CA THR A 4 2.45 -0.81 -2.97
C THR A 4 3.81 -0.61 -2.31
N VAL A 5 4.33 -1.62 -1.62
CA VAL A 5 5.73 -1.61 -1.13
C VAL A 5 6.71 -1.43 -2.29
N ARG A 6 6.42 -2.02 -3.45
CA ARG A 6 7.18 -1.86 -4.69
C ARG A 6 7.28 -0.41 -5.17
N GLU A 7 6.19 0.34 -5.06
CA GLU A 7 6.18 1.78 -5.37
C GLU A 7 6.91 2.58 -4.29
N ALA A 8 6.69 2.24 -3.02
CA ALA A 8 7.33 2.89 -1.88
C ALA A 8 8.87 2.84 -1.93
N LEU A 9 9.45 1.74 -2.41
CA LEU A 9 10.92 1.61 -2.60
C LEU A 9 11.51 2.64 -3.58
N LYS A 10 10.68 3.31 -4.38
CA LYS A 10 11.12 4.36 -5.31
C LYS A 10 11.03 5.77 -4.71
N LEU A 11 10.62 5.90 -3.45
CA LEU A 11 10.29 7.18 -2.83
C LEU A 11 11.27 7.53 -1.71
N GLY A 12 11.76 8.77 -1.72
CA GLY A 12 12.50 9.35 -0.60
C GLY A 12 13.66 8.49 -0.13
N GLY A 13 13.79 8.38 1.19
CA GLY A 13 14.80 7.57 1.87
C GLY A 13 14.71 6.06 1.62
N LEU A 14 13.56 5.52 1.18
CA LEU A 14 13.44 4.10 0.86
C LEU A 14 14.16 3.69 -0.43
N GLN A 15 14.55 4.63 -1.29
CA GLN A 15 15.43 4.34 -2.43
C GLN A 15 16.81 3.81 -1.99
N ARG A 16 17.20 4.12 -0.75
CA ARG A 16 18.43 3.64 -0.14
C ARG A 16 18.21 2.35 0.67
N ALA A 17 16.97 1.87 0.78
CA ALA A 17 16.66 0.65 1.49
C ALA A 17 17.02 -0.58 0.64
N THR A 18 17.42 -1.65 1.31
CA THR A 18 17.68 -2.96 0.70
C THR A 18 16.59 -3.94 1.14
N LEU A 19 15.95 -4.62 0.19
CA LEU A 19 15.04 -5.72 0.50
C LEU A 19 15.86 -6.93 0.97
N LEU A 20 15.63 -7.35 2.22
CA LEU A 20 16.32 -8.49 2.84
C LEU A 20 15.58 -9.80 2.59
N ALA A 21 14.25 -9.78 2.67
CA ALA A 21 13.39 -10.95 2.50
C ALA A 21 11.93 -10.54 2.24
N GLY A 22 11.08 -11.52 1.93
CA GLY A 22 9.63 -11.30 1.77
C GLY A 22 9.22 -10.70 0.42
N GLU A 23 10.00 -10.94 -0.63
CA GLU A 23 9.76 -10.38 -1.99
C GLU A 23 8.35 -10.65 -2.53
N ALA A 24 7.76 -11.79 -2.20
CA ALA A 24 6.40 -12.15 -2.59
C ALA A 24 5.31 -11.18 -2.03
N GLY A 25 5.65 -10.35 -1.05
CA GLY A 25 4.78 -9.32 -0.50
C GLY A 25 5.03 -7.90 -1.04
N LEU A 26 5.85 -7.71 -2.08
CA LEU A 26 6.13 -6.37 -2.60
C LEU A 26 4.88 -5.63 -3.12
N ASP A 27 3.84 -6.37 -3.49
CA ASP A 27 2.56 -5.79 -3.94
C ASP A 27 1.57 -5.58 -2.77
N ASN A 28 2.01 -5.78 -1.52
CA ASN A 28 1.23 -5.39 -0.35
C ASN A 28 0.95 -3.89 -0.37
N VAL A 29 -0.29 -3.51 -0.08
CA VAL A 29 -0.73 -2.11 -0.08
C VAL A 29 -0.43 -1.46 1.27
N ILE A 30 0.28 -0.34 1.21
CA ILE A 30 0.57 0.59 2.29
C ILE A 30 -0.50 1.68 2.31
N LYS A 31 -1.25 1.77 3.41
CA LYS A 31 -2.20 2.87 3.66
C LYS A 31 -1.76 3.77 4.80
N TYR A 32 -0.99 3.21 5.72
CA TYR A 32 -0.54 3.87 6.93
C TYR A 32 0.97 3.63 7.07
N VAL A 33 1.67 4.64 7.54
CA VAL A 33 3.08 4.55 7.88
C VAL A 33 3.18 4.92 9.35
N ASP A 34 3.83 4.07 10.13
CA ASP A 34 4.00 4.32 11.56
C ASP A 34 5.40 3.95 12.03
N ILE A 35 5.81 4.54 13.15
CA ILE A 35 7.09 4.31 13.80
C ILE A 35 6.86 3.53 15.07
N LEU A 36 7.50 2.36 15.18
CA LEU A 36 7.37 1.50 16.34
C LEU A 36 8.69 1.44 17.13
N GLU A 37 8.65 1.89 18.39
CA GLU A 37 9.79 1.87 19.31
C GLU A 37 9.39 1.34 20.70
N ILE A 38 8.53 0.32 20.71
CA ILE A 38 8.02 -0.33 21.94
C ILE A 38 8.33 -1.83 21.94
N PRO A 39 8.49 -2.46 23.12
CA PRO A 39 8.87 -3.87 23.23
C PRO A 39 7.75 -4.85 22.86
N ASP A 40 6.48 -4.46 23.02
CA ASP A 40 5.32 -5.31 22.70
C ASP A 40 4.32 -4.56 21.80
N PRO A 41 4.21 -4.92 20.50
CA PRO A 41 3.32 -4.24 19.56
C PRO A 41 1.86 -4.71 19.63
N ARG A 42 1.52 -5.69 20.47
CA ARG A 42 0.18 -6.30 20.49
C ARG A 42 -0.92 -5.26 20.71
N GLY A 43 -1.93 -5.27 19.83
CA GLY A 43 -3.07 -4.35 19.87
C GLY A 43 -2.84 -2.98 19.23
N TRP A 44 -1.59 -2.63 18.90
CA TRP A 44 -1.26 -1.35 18.27
C TRP A 44 -1.31 -1.41 16.75
N LEU A 45 -0.93 -2.56 16.17
CA LEU A 45 -0.83 -2.73 14.73
C LEU A 45 -2.21 -2.73 14.04
N ARG A 46 -2.25 -2.25 12.80
CA ARG A 46 -3.43 -2.22 11.93
C ARG A 46 -3.11 -2.82 10.55
N PRO A 47 -4.14 -3.29 9.82
CA PRO A 47 -3.96 -3.70 8.43
C PRO A 47 -3.39 -2.59 7.56
N ASN A 48 -2.56 -2.97 6.59
CA ASN A 48 -1.91 -2.07 5.63
C ASN A 48 -0.91 -1.07 6.23
N GLU A 49 -0.44 -1.29 7.46
CA GLU A 49 0.65 -0.50 8.05
C GLU A 49 2.00 -0.90 7.51
N PHE A 50 2.80 0.10 7.17
CA PHE A 50 4.23 -0.03 6.92
C PHE A 50 4.98 0.51 8.12
N ILE A 51 5.61 -0.38 8.88
CA ILE A 51 6.27 -0.05 10.13
C ILE A 51 7.72 0.33 9.88
N ILE A 52 8.17 1.41 10.53
CA ILE A 52 9.56 1.84 10.55
C ILE A 52 10.08 1.74 11.98
N THR A 53 11.27 1.18 12.18
CA THR A 53 11.85 1.04 13.52
C THR A 53 13.38 1.04 13.50
N THR A 54 14.00 1.48 14.58
CA THR A 54 15.42 1.24 14.84
C THR A 54 15.68 -0.13 15.50
N GLY A 55 14.62 -0.79 15.97
CA GLY A 55 14.71 -2.02 16.75
C GLY A 55 15.32 -1.81 18.14
N TYR A 56 15.48 -0.56 18.61
CA TYR A 56 16.17 -0.26 19.88
C TYR A 56 15.55 -1.00 21.08
N ALA A 57 14.22 -1.01 21.15
CA ALA A 57 13.48 -1.69 22.22
C ALA A 57 13.64 -3.22 22.18
N LEU A 58 14.01 -3.79 21.02
CA LEU A 58 14.07 -5.23 20.76
C LEU A 58 15.52 -5.75 20.62
N LYS A 59 16.51 -4.86 20.73
CA LYS A 59 17.91 -5.13 20.30
C LYS A 59 18.58 -6.36 20.93
N ASN A 60 18.18 -6.73 22.14
CA ASN A 60 18.76 -7.84 22.91
C ASN A 60 17.85 -9.08 22.96
N ASP A 61 16.74 -9.08 22.22
CA ASP A 61 15.72 -10.12 22.27
C ASP A 61 15.31 -10.52 20.84
N LEU A 62 15.91 -11.61 20.35
CA LEU A 62 15.60 -12.14 19.03
C LEU A 62 14.14 -12.59 18.93
N GLU A 63 13.58 -13.21 19.98
CA GLU A 63 12.18 -13.63 19.93
C GLU A 63 11.23 -12.44 19.88
N ALA A 64 11.55 -11.33 20.55
CA ALA A 64 10.76 -10.11 20.42
C ALA A 64 10.83 -9.52 18.99
N GLN A 65 12.01 -9.57 18.33
CA GLN A 65 12.17 -9.17 16.92
C GLN A 65 11.36 -10.07 15.97
N LEU A 66 11.40 -11.39 16.20
CA LEU A 66 10.60 -12.35 15.42
C LEU A 66 9.10 -12.17 15.69
N ASN A 67 8.72 -11.90 16.94
CA ASN A 67 7.34 -11.65 17.31
C ASN A 67 6.78 -10.38 16.65
N LEU A 68 7.59 -9.34 16.47
CA LEU A 68 7.18 -8.17 15.68
C LEU A 68 6.77 -8.56 14.25
N LEU A 69 7.56 -9.39 13.56
CA LEU A 69 7.20 -9.89 12.23
C LEU A 69 5.90 -10.70 12.24
N ARG A 70 5.74 -11.60 13.23
CA ARG A 70 4.54 -12.44 13.37
C ARG A 70 3.29 -11.58 13.60
N GLU A 71 3.34 -10.63 14.54
CA GLU A 71 2.21 -9.78 14.87
C GLU A 71 1.88 -8.81 13.73
N LEU A 72 2.89 -8.26 13.05
CA LEU A 72 2.66 -7.41 11.88
C LEU A 72 2.02 -8.17 10.71
N ALA A 73 2.54 -9.36 10.39
CA ALA A 73 1.93 -10.21 9.37
C ALA A 73 0.49 -10.61 9.75
N ARG A 74 0.26 -10.98 11.01
CA ARG A 74 -1.06 -11.35 11.54
C ARG A 74 -2.06 -10.19 11.45
N ALA A 75 -1.61 -8.96 11.70
CA ALA A 75 -2.42 -7.76 11.56
C ALA A 75 -2.72 -7.39 10.10
N GLY A 76 -2.08 -8.04 9.11
CA GLY A 76 -2.18 -7.69 7.71
C GLY A 76 -1.34 -6.46 7.35
N GLY A 77 -0.23 -6.25 8.05
CA GLY A 77 0.74 -5.20 7.76
C GLY A 77 1.36 -5.34 6.37
N ALA A 78 1.76 -4.21 5.80
CA ALA A 78 2.29 -4.14 4.45
C ALA A 78 3.77 -4.51 4.38
N GLY A 79 4.57 -4.14 5.40
CA GLY A 79 6.00 -4.41 5.45
C GLY A 79 6.68 -3.76 6.66
N LEU A 80 7.93 -4.16 6.90
CA LEU A 80 8.78 -3.66 7.98
C LEU A 80 10.08 -3.07 7.41
N ALA A 81 10.34 -1.81 7.71
CA ALA A 81 11.61 -1.16 7.47
C ALA A 81 12.38 -1.01 8.79
N MET A 82 13.54 -1.63 8.88
CA MET A 82 14.36 -1.63 10.09
C MET A 82 15.73 -1.04 9.81
N LYS A 83 16.22 -0.20 10.73
CA LYS A 83 17.57 0.34 10.68
C LYS A 83 18.54 -0.59 11.42
N PHE A 84 19.32 -1.34 10.65
CA PHE A 84 20.40 -2.16 11.17
C PHE A 84 21.70 -1.35 11.27
N GLY A 85 22.63 -1.82 12.11
CA GLY A 85 23.95 -1.23 12.34
C GLY A 85 24.10 -0.63 13.74
N ARG A 86 23.31 0.39 14.09
CA ARG A 86 23.51 1.16 15.32
C ARG A 86 23.12 0.42 16.61
N PHE A 87 21.97 -0.25 16.61
CA PHE A 87 21.46 -0.96 17.78
C PHE A 87 21.40 -2.47 17.59
N ILE A 88 21.14 -2.91 16.37
CA ILE A 88 21.18 -4.31 15.96
C ILE A 88 22.30 -4.43 14.93
N SER A 89 23.45 -4.97 15.33
CA SER A 89 24.70 -4.89 14.56
C SER A 89 24.68 -5.66 13.25
N ALA A 90 23.94 -6.77 13.22
CA ALA A 90 23.79 -7.62 12.05
C ALA A 90 22.33 -8.04 11.92
N VAL A 91 21.87 -8.21 10.68
CA VAL A 91 20.52 -8.73 10.39
C VAL A 91 20.47 -10.21 10.81
N PRO A 92 19.61 -10.61 11.76
CA PRO A 92 19.47 -12.02 12.12
C PRO A 92 18.89 -12.83 10.95
N GLU A 93 19.51 -13.97 10.62
CA GLU A 93 19.05 -14.83 9.53
C GLU A 93 17.62 -15.36 9.77
N GLU A 94 17.27 -15.58 11.05
CA GLU A 94 15.95 -16.01 11.47
C GLU A 94 14.87 -14.98 11.10
N MET A 95 15.18 -13.69 11.16
CA MET A 95 14.26 -12.64 10.73
C MET A 95 14.02 -12.70 9.22
N CYS A 96 15.08 -12.87 8.43
CA CYS A 96 14.98 -13.00 6.97
C CYS A 96 14.16 -14.23 6.58
N ARG A 97 14.45 -15.38 7.20
CA ARG A 97 13.70 -16.63 6.94
C ARG A 97 12.22 -16.45 7.26
N LEU A 98 11.91 -15.93 8.45
CA LEU A 98 10.54 -15.73 8.89
C LEU A 98 9.78 -14.71 8.01
N ALA A 99 10.42 -13.59 7.66
CA ALA A 99 9.83 -12.60 6.74
C ALA A 99 9.51 -13.22 5.36
N GLY A 100 10.39 -14.09 4.86
CA GLY A 100 10.16 -14.88 3.65
C GLY A 100 8.94 -15.80 3.75
N GLU A 101 8.86 -16.59 4.82
CA GLU A 101 7.72 -17.49 5.09
C GLU A 101 6.39 -16.73 5.21
N LEU A 102 6.40 -15.59 5.89
CA LEU A 102 5.23 -14.72 6.08
C LEU A 102 4.87 -13.92 4.82
N LYS A 103 5.72 -13.92 3.79
CA LYS A 103 5.62 -13.05 2.60
C LYS A 103 5.49 -11.57 3.00
N LEU A 104 6.20 -11.17 4.06
CA LEU A 104 6.19 -9.81 4.59
C LEU A 104 7.53 -9.15 4.22
N PRO A 105 7.53 -8.07 3.40
CA PRO A 105 8.75 -7.37 3.04
C PRO A 105 9.49 -6.89 4.28
N LEU A 106 10.73 -7.34 4.43
CA LEU A 106 11.67 -6.87 5.44
C LEU A 106 12.75 -6.06 4.73
N LEU A 107 12.86 -4.78 5.08
CA LEU A 107 13.80 -3.85 4.48
C LEU A 107 14.86 -3.42 5.50
N SER A 108 16.11 -3.38 5.06
CA SER A 108 17.19 -2.71 5.77
C SER A 108 17.30 -1.28 5.26
N VAL A 109 17.16 -0.30 6.16
CA VAL A 109 17.37 1.11 5.86
C VAL A 109 18.70 1.57 6.48
N PRO A 110 19.54 2.34 5.77
CA PRO A 110 20.74 2.90 6.35
C PRO A 110 20.44 3.77 7.59
N ASP A 111 21.27 3.66 8.64
CA ASP A 111 21.05 4.33 9.92
C ASP A 111 21.03 5.87 9.79
N ASP A 112 21.79 6.41 8.83
CA ASP A 112 21.90 7.85 8.56
C ASP A 112 20.66 8.45 7.88
N VAL A 113 19.74 7.62 7.36
CA VAL A 113 18.49 8.11 6.72
C VAL A 113 17.49 8.53 7.81
N PRO A 114 17.14 9.82 7.96
CA PRO A 114 16.15 10.26 8.93
C PRO A 114 14.75 9.69 8.61
N TYR A 115 13.93 9.46 9.64
CA TYR A 115 12.55 8.99 9.40
C TYR A 115 11.72 9.96 8.58
N VAL A 116 11.97 11.27 8.70
CA VAL A 116 11.25 12.29 7.93
C VAL A 116 11.47 12.12 6.42
N GLU A 117 12.65 11.65 5.99
CA GLU A 117 12.95 11.40 4.58
C GLU A 117 12.22 10.17 4.03
N ILE A 118 11.70 9.31 4.90
CA ILE A 118 10.88 8.15 4.53
C ILE A 118 9.40 8.50 4.65
N THR A 119 8.99 8.98 5.82
CA THR A 119 7.59 9.21 6.17
C THR A 119 6.95 10.28 5.29
N ASN A 120 7.59 11.44 5.07
CA ASN A 120 6.98 12.52 4.27
C ASN A 120 6.69 12.08 2.83
N PRO A 121 7.65 11.49 2.07
CA PRO A 121 7.38 11.04 0.71
C PRO A 121 6.30 9.94 0.63
N LEU A 122 6.29 9.00 1.58
CA LEU A 122 5.26 7.96 1.61
C LEU A 122 3.87 8.54 1.92
N MET A 123 3.76 9.37 2.94
CA MET A 123 2.49 10.03 3.27
C MET A 123 1.98 10.88 2.11
N ALA A 124 2.85 11.66 1.47
CA ALA A 124 2.48 12.45 0.29
C ALA A 124 1.97 11.57 -0.86
N ALA A 125 2.64 10.45 -1.15
CA ALA A 125 2.21 9.52 -2.19
C ALA A 125 0.88 8.84 -1.85
N ILE A 126 0.66 8.44 -0.59
CA ILE A 126 -0.60 7.86 -0.12
C ILE A 126 -1.75 8.87 -0.26
N VAL A 127 -1.55 10.11 0.17
CA VAL A 127 -2.56 11.19 0.06
C VAL A 127 -2.85 11.52 -1.40
N ASN A 128 -1.81 11.61 -2.25
CA ASN A 128 -1.98 11.90 -3.67
C ASN A 128 -2.74 10.78 -4.39
N GLU A 129 -2.52 9.51 -4.05
CA GLU A 129 -3.30 8.41 -4.62
C GLU A 129 -4.77 8.47 -4.17
N GLN A 130 -5.04 8.89 -2.94
CA GLN A 130 -6.41 9.13 -2.48
C GLN A 130 -7.08 10.28 -3.25
N ALA A 131 -6.37 11.39 -3.47
CA ALA A 131 -6.86 12.53 -4.23
C ALA A 131 -7.12 12.17 -5.70
N ARG A 132 -6.17 11.50 -6.37
CA ARG A 132 -6.28 11.08 -7.77
C ARG A 132 -7.52 10.24 -8.04
N GLN A 133 -7.87 9.36 -7.11
CA GLN A 133 -9.04 8.50 -7.23
C GLN A 133 -10.34 9.26 -6.98
N LEU A 134 -10.34 10.21 -6.03
CA LEU A 134 -11.48 11.09 -5.83
C LEU A 134 -11.74 11.95 -7.08
N GLU A 135 -10.69 12.52 -7.66
CA GLU A 135 -10.77 13.26 -8.92
C GLU A 135 -11.23 12.37 -10.08
N TYR A 136 -10.73 11.14 -10.18
CA TYR A 136 -11.16 10.20 -11.20
C TYR A 136 -12.64 9.85 -11.06
N SER A 137 -13.11 9.56 -9.84
CA SER A 137 -14.52 9.29 -9.54
C SER A 137 -15.40 10.49 -9.89
N ASP A 138 -15.01 11.71 -9.51
CA ASP A 138 -15.76 12.93 -9.85
C ASP A 138 -15.78 13.17 -11.37
N LYS A 139 -14.65 12.94 -12.05
CA LYS A 139 -14.56 13.05 -13.51
C LYS A 139 -15.47 12.06 -14.22
N VAL A 140 -15.48 10.79 -13.79
CA VAL A 140 -16.38 9.76 -14.33
C VAL A 140 -17.83 10.17 -14.09
N HIS A 141 -18.18 10.54 -12.85
CA HIS A 141 -19.53 10.96 -12.49
C HIS A 141 -20.02 12.15 -13.34
N ARG A 142 -19.23 13.23 -13.45
CA ARG A 142 -19.57 14.40 -14.27
C ARG A 142 -19.74 14.04 -15.74
N LYS A 143 -18.86 13.22 -16.31
CA LYS A 143 -18.95 12.78 -17.71
C LYS A 143 -20.24 11.99 -17.95
N LEU A 144 -20.60 11.08 -17.05
CA LEU A 144 -21.84 10.31 -17.14
C LEU A 144 -23.08 11.19 -17.02
N THR A 145 -23.11 12.11 -16.06
CA THR A 145 -24.22 13.06 -15.90
C THR A 145 -24.38 13.95 -17.12
N GLN A 146 -23.28 14.47 -17.67
CA GLN A 146 -23.31 15.28 -18.89
C GLN A 146 -23.89 14.49 -20.06
N VAL A 147 -23.42 13.26 -20.27
CA VAL A 147 -23.94 12.39 -21.32
C VAL A 147 -25.42 12.09 -21.11
N ALA A 148 -25.87 11.83 -19.89
CA ALA A 148 -27.28 11.57 -19.61
C ALA A 148 -28.18 12.79 -19.89
N LEU A 149 -27.68 14.01 -19.69
CA LEU A 149 -28.40 15.26 -19.96
C LEU A 149 -28.37 15.66 -21.44
N GLU A 150 -27.27 15.40 -22.15
CA GLU A 150 -27.07 15.79 -23.55
C GLU A 150 -27.51 14.70 -24.54
N ALA A 151 -27.62 13.45 -24.11
CA ALA A 151 -27.97 12.34 -24.97
C ALA A 151 -29.40 12.50 -25.50
N SER A 152 -29.50 12.59 -26.82
CA SER A 152 -30.78 12.54 -27.54
C SER A 152 -31.40 11.15 -27.56
N ASN A 153 -30.65 10.10 -27.22
CA ASN A 153 -31.12 8.71 -27.09
C ASN A 153 -30.17 7.85 -26.23
N LEU A 154 -30.64 6.69 -25.78
CA LEU A 154 -29.89 5.76 -24.92
C LEU A 154 -28.61 5.20 -25.59
N GLN A 155 -28.53 5.18 -26.93
CA GLN A 155 -27.35 4.71 -27.65
C GLN A 155 -26.14 5.62 -27.43
N ALA A 156 -26.35 6.93 -27.39
CA ALA A 156 -25.30 7.90 -27.07
C ALA A 156 -24.78 7.70 -25.64
N VAL A 157 -25.68 7.38 -24.70
CA VAL A 157 -25.32 7.04 -23.32
C VAL A 157 -24.48 5.77 -23.25
N ALA A 158 -24.91 4.70 -23.92
CA ALA A 158 -24.18 3.43 -23.98
C ALA A 158 -22.78 3.61 -24.59
N THR A 159 -22.64 4.41 -25.64
CA THR A 159 -21.36 4.65 -26.33
C THR A 159 -20.36 5.38 -25.44
N ALA A 160 -20.81 6.42 -24.73
CA ALA A 160 -19.93 7.17 -23.85
C ALA A 160 -19.53 6.35 -22.60
N LEU A 161 -20.46 5.56 -22.05
CA LEU A 161 -20.17 4.59 -21.00
C LEU A 161 -19.12 3.58 -21.47
N ALA A 162 -19.30 2.99 -22.65
CA ALA A 162 -18.38 2.01 -23.21
C ALA A 162 -16.95 2.55 -23.35
N ALA A 163 -16.81 3.81 -23.78
CA ALA A 163 -15.52 4.49 -23.85
C ALA A 163 -14.90 4.76 -22.47
N LEU A 164 -15.71 5.02 -21.44
CA LEU A 164 -15.22 5.26 -20.07
C LEU A 164 -14.79 3.99 -19.34
N VAL A 165 -15.52 2.88 -19.52
CA VAL A 165 -15.23 1.60 -18.85
C VAL A 165 -14.31 0.71 -19.67
N GLU A 166 -13.91 1.14 -20.88
CA GLU A 166 -13.10 0.40 -21.84
C GLU A 166 -13.67 -1.00 -22.13
N ARG A 167 -15.00 -1.09 -22.19
CA ARG A 167 -15.76 -2.33 -22.38
C ARG A 167 -17.04 -2.08 -23.16
N GLU A 168 -17.58 -3.13 -23.77
CA GLU A 168 -18.89 -3.06 -24.39
C GLU A 168 -19.98 -2.84 -23.33
N VAL A 169 -20.92 -1.95 -23.64
CA VAL A 169 -22.05 -1.60 -22.77
C VAL A 169 -23.34 -1.75 -23.56
N VAL A 170 -24.27 -2.52 -23.01
CA VAL A 170 -25.63 -2.69 -23.53
C VAL A 170 -26.60 -2.16 -22.48
N ILE A 171 -27.54 -1.32 -22.91
CA ILE A 171 -28.64 -0.87 -22.06
C ILE A 171 -29.88 -1.67 -22.46
N CYS A 172 -30.55 -2.26 -21.47
CA CYS A 172 -31.76 -3.06 -21.67
C CYS A 172 -32.88 -2.54 -20.79
N ASN A 173 -34.12 -2.80 -21.20
CA ASN A 173 -35.28 -2.65 -20.32
C ASN A 173 -35.38 -3.82 -19.31
N GLU A 174 -36.40 -3.82 -18.45
CA GLU A 174 -36.65 -4.87 -17.46
C GLU A 174 -36.83 -6.28 -18.07
N GLU A 175 -37.14 -6.37 -19.36
CA GLU A 175 -37.29 -7.62 -20.11
C GLU A 175 -35.97 -8.08 -20.78
N PHE A 176 -34.84 -7.44 -20.48
CA PHE A 176 -33.52 -7.66 -21.10
C PHE A 176 -33.49 -7.48 -22.63
N LYS A 177 -34.47 -6.77 -23.21
CA LYS A 177 -34.42 -6.40 -24.63
C LYS A 177 -33.48 -5.19 -24.80
N PRO A 178 -32.50 -5.25 -25.72
CA PRO A 178 -31.57 -4.15 -25.95
C PRO A 178 -32.31 -2.92 -26.46
N SER A 179 -31.93 -1.74 -25.96
CA SER A 179 -32.41 -0.47 -26.48
C SER A 179 -31.73 -0.17 -27.82
N MET A 180 -32.28 -0.72 -28.91
CA MET A 180 -32.03 -0.28 -30.29
C MET A 180 -33.30 0.45 -30.78
N PRO A 181 -33.20 1.32 -31.81
CA PRO A 181 -34.32 2.18 -32.24
C PRO A 181 -35.63 1.44 -32.51
#